data_AF-A0A949RSB0-F1
#
_entry.id   AF-A0A949RSB0-F1
#
_cell.length_a   1.000
_cell.length_b   1.000
_cell.length_c   1.000
_cell.angle_alpha   90.00
_cell.angle_beta   90.00
_cell.angle_gamma   90.00
#
_symmetry.space_group_name_H-M   'P 1'
#
loop_
_entity.id
_entity.type
_entity.pdbx_description
1 polymer ?
#
loop_
_entity_poly.entity_id
_entity_poly.type
_entity_poly.pdbx_seq_one_letter_code
_entity_poly.pdbx_strand_id
1 'polypeptide(L)'
;MKLLECVLTFRERLMLAWQLTWPAVVCDFLWSFTVRIMIEARSPGVEALYLVPYLLGIAPWLVRRMFRLSYPGFRLRTLEDGHEIPMGYTESFKVMWLLSWRTSVLMLVALLVVSLAGGLVHLQLASLVPSSTEAPFLNEVGLSIFENGAALFLMPLVMPGMFNKKYQGFRVAAVRAKSRK
;
A
#
# COMPACT_ATOMS: atom_id res chain seq x y z
N MET A 1 -27.24 -3.04 17.76
CA MET A 1 -26.23 -3.72 18.61
C MET A 1 -24.94 -2.91 18.49
N LYS A 2 -24.44 -2.26 19.56
CA LYS A 2 -23.20 -1.46 19.48
C LYS A 2 -22.02 -2.40 19.23
N LEU A 3 -21.33 -2.24 18.10
CA LEU A 3 -20.13 -3.00 17.79
C LEU A 3 -18.99 -2.53 18.70
N LEU A 4 -18.30 -3.47 19.35
CA LEU A 4 -17.15 -3.17 20.19
C LEU A 4 -15.93 -2.89 19.29
N GLU A 5 -15.65 -1.62 19.10
CA GLU A 5 -14.45 -1.14 18.42
C GLU A 5 -13.20 -1.56 19.19
N CYS A 6 -12.18 -2.03 18.48
CA CYS A 6 -10.90 -2.40 19.07
C CYS A 6 -9.74 -1.63 18.43
N VAL A 7 -8.75 -1.31 19.27
CA VAL A 7 -7.48 -0.74 18.80
C VAL A 7 -6.61 -1.89 18.31
N LEU A 8 -6.20 -1.83 17.05
CA LEU A 8 -5.29 -2.82 16.47
C LEU A 8 -3.88 -2.66 17.03
N THR A 9 -3.28 -3.78 17.42
CA THR A 9 -1.87 -3.90 17.78
C THR A 9 -0.96 -3.71 16.56
N PHE A 10 0.33 -3.44 16.78
CA PHE A 10 1.30 -3.28 15.69
C PHE A 10 1.38 -4.52 14.79
N ARG A 11 1.35 -5.72 15.38
CA ARG A 11 1.36 -6.99 14.63
C ARG A 11 0.15 -7.13 13.71
N GLU A 12 -1.04 -6.74 14.17
CA GLU A 12 -2.26 -6.77 13.35
C GLU A 12 -2.20 -5.74 12.23
N ARG A 13 -1.65 -4.53 12.49
CA ARG A 13 -1.42 -3.52 11.45
C ARG A 13 -0.40 -3.99 10.42
N LEU A 14 0.66 -4.67 10.83
CA LEU A 14 1.66 -5.26 9.93
C LEU A 14 1.05 -6.37 9.08
N MET A 15 0.19 -7.22 9.66
CA MET A 15 -0.53 -8.25 8.90
C MET A 15 -1.44 -7.63 7.85
N LEU A 16 -2.18 -6.58 8.20
CA LEU A 16 -3.02 -5.85 7.24
C LEU A 16 -2.17 -5.19 6.14
N ALA A 17 -1.05 -4.57 6.52
CA ALA A 17 -0.12 -3.94 5.57
C ALA A 17 0.40 -4.96 4.58
N TRP A 18 0.86 -6.11 5.08
CA TRP A 18 1.30 -7.23 4.26
C TRP A 18 0.23 -7.64 3.23
N GLN A 19 -1.02 -7.82 3.66
CA GLN A 19 -2.13 -8.22 2.78
C GLN A 19 -2.43 -7.20 1.66
N LEU A 20 -2.10 -5.94 1.88
CA LEU A 20 -2.27 -4.85 0.91
C LEU A 20 -1.08 -4.73 -0.02
N THR A 21 0.15 -4.87 0.49
CA THR A 21 1.38 -4.65 -0.27
C THR A 21 1.73 -5.82 -1.17
N TRP A 22 1.73 -7.07 -0.67
CA TRP A 22 2.25 -8.20 -1.47
C TRP A 22 1.56 -8.37 -2.84
N PRO A 23 0.22 -8.21 -2.98
CA PRO A 23 -0.42 -8.31 -4.29
C PRO A 23 -0.05 -7.14 -5.20
N ALA A 24 0.16 -5.96 -4.63
CA ALA A 24 0.61 -4.79 -5.37
C ALA A 24 2.01 -5.02 -5.96
N VAL A 25 2.93 -5.56 -5.15
CA VAL A 25 4.28 -5.95 -5.60
C VAL A 25 4.20 -6.96 -6.74
N VAL A 26 3.36 -7.99 -6.61
CA VAL A 26 3.20 -9.00 -7.66
C VAL A 26 2.67 -8.37 -8.95
N CYS A 27 1.68 -7.48 -8.86
CA CYS A 27 1.15 -6.79 -10.03
C CYS A 27 2.19 -5.88 -10.70
N ASP A 28 2.96 -5.12 -9.91
CA ASP A 28 4.03 -4.25 -10.39
C ASP A 28 5.14 -5.07 -11.08
N PHE A 29 5.55 -6.19 -10.47
CA PHE A 29 6.53 -7.11 -11.04
C PHE A 29 6.03 -7.72 -12.35
N LEU A 30 4.78 -8.21 -12.40
CA LEU A 30 4.20 -8.78 -13.62
C LEU A 30 4.09 -7.74 -14.74
N TRP A 31 3.73 -6.50 -14.41
CA TRP A 31 3.69 -5.41 -15.39
C TRP A 31 5.08 -5.08 -15.92
N SER A 32 6.04 -4.85 -15.03
CA SER A 32 7.43 -4.56 -15.37
C SER A 32 8.04 -5.67 -16.23
N PHE A 33 7.78 -6.92 -15.87
CA PHE A 33 8.18 -8.09 -16.67
C PHE A 33 7.56 -8.05 -18.07
N THR A 34 6.25 -7.80 -18.16
CA THR A 34 5.53 -7.79 -19.44
C THR A 34 6.03 -6.68 -20.36
N VAL A 35 6.14 -5.45 -19.85
CA VAL A 35 6.57 -4.28 -20.64
C VAL A 35 8.00 -4.45 -21.13
N ARG A 36 8.91 -4.92 -20.28
CA ARG A 36 10.34 -4.98 -20.59
C ARG A 36 10.74 -6.19 -21.41
N ILE A 37 10.14 -7.35 -21.13
CA ILE A 37 10.55 -8.62 -21.75
C ILE A 37 9.64 -8.98 -22.93
N MET A 38 8.34 -8.73 -22.84
CA MET A 38 7.41 -9.11 -23.91
C MET A 38 7.20 -7.99 -24.94
N ILE A 39 7.12 -6.74 -24.48
CA ILE A 39 6.82 -5.59 -25.35
C ILE A 39 8.11 -4.85 -25.76
N GLU A 40 9.22 -5.07 -25.03
CA GLU A 40 10.50 -4.37 -25.21
C GLU A 40 10.41 -2.83 -25.17
N ALA A 41 9.32 -2.30 -24.59
CA ALA A 41 9.13 -0.86 -24.46
C ALA A 41 9.95 -0.34 -23.28
N ARG A 42 10.83 0.63 -23.55
CA ARG A 42 11.71 1.26 -22.54
C ARG A 42 11.27 2.69 -22.19
N SER A 43 10.04 3.08 -22.53
CA SER A 43 9.58 4.44 -22.26
C SER A 43 9.02 4.56 -20.84
N PRO A 44 9.45 5.57 -20.06
CA PRO A 44 8.93 5.78 -18.71
C PRO A 44 7.41 5.97 -18.66
N GLY A 45 6.83 6.49 -19.75
CA GLY A 45 5.38 6.65 -19.88
C GLY A 45 4.63 5.31 -19.95
N VAL A 46 5.19 4.30 -20.62
CA VAL A 46 4.56 2.97 -20.71
C VAL A 46 4.64 2.23 -19.38
N GLU A 47 5.69 2.46 -18.62
CA GLU A 47 5.79 1.93 -17.26
C GLU A 47 4.72 2.56 -16.37
N ALA A 48 4.52 3.87 -16.43
CA ALA A 48 3.48 4.55 -15.65
C ALA A 48 2.05 4.14 -16.02
N LEU A 49 1.80 3.55 -17.20
CA LEU A 49 0.45 3.15 -17.63
C LEU A 49 -0.17 2.10 -16.70
N TYR A 50 0.61 1.29 -15.97
CA TYR A 50 0.07 0.32 -15.01
C TYR A 50 -0.72 0.97 -13.88
N LEU A 51 -0.39 2.22 -13.54
CA LEU A 51 -1.03 2.94 -12.45
C LEU A 51 -2.52 3.10 -12.69
N VAL A 52 -2.96 3.21 -13.95
CA VAL A 52 -4.38 3.38 -14.29
C VAL A 52 -5.21 2.14 -13.91
N PRO A 53 -4.95 0.92 -14.44
CA PRO A 53 -5.68 -0.27 -14.03
C PRO A 53 -5.42 -0.64 -12.57
N TYR A 54 -4.24 -0.31 -12.03
CA TYR A 54 -3.95 -0.55 -10.62
C TYR A 54 -4.81 0.32 -9.70
N LEU A 55 -4.86 1.65 -9.91
CA LEU A 55 -5.60 2.58 -9.06
C LEU A 55 -7.12 2.40 -9.17
N LEU A 56 -7.64 2.11 -10.37
CA LEU A 56 -9.08 2.00 -10.60
C LEU A 56 -9.63 0.60 -10.33
N GLY A 57 -8.85 -0.44 -10.59
CA GLY A 57 -9.29 -1.83 -10.49
C GLY A 57 -8.69 -2.55 -9.29
N ILE A 58 -7.37 -2.73 -9.32
CA ILE A 58 -6.67 -3.65 -8.41
C ILE A 58 -6.70 -3.13 -6.97
N ALA A 59 -6.37 -1.86 -6.75
CA ALA A 59 -6.25 -1.30 -5.41
C ALA A 59 -7.60 -1.23 -4.66
N PRO A 60 -8.73 -0.78 -5.26
CA PRO A 60 -10.05 -0.87 -4.63
C PRO A 60 -10.49 -2.32 -4.39
N TRP A 61 -10.13 -3.24 -5.29
CA TRP A 61 -10.38 -4.67 -5.09
C TRP A 61 -9.59 -5.22 -3.89
N LEU A 62 -8.33 -4.82 -3.72
CA LEU A 62 -7.49 -5.23 -2.58
C LEU A 62 -8.07 -4.77 -1.25
N VAL A 63 -8.52 -3.51 -1.17
CA VAL A 63 -9.19 -3.02 0.05
C VAL A 63 -10.47 -3.81 0.31
N ARG A 64 -11.31 -4.06 -0.71
CA ARG A 64 -12.52 -4.89 -0.55
C ARG A 64 -12.19 -6.33 -0.14
N ARG A 65 -11.12 -6.91 -0.67
CA ARG A 65 -10.61 -8.23 -0.26
C ARG A 65 -10.22 -8.21 1.22
N MET A 66 -9.46 -7.21 1.65
CA MET A 66 -9.04 -7.05 3.04
C MET A 66 -10.24 -6.97 4.02
N PHE A 67 -11.30 -6.25 3.64
CA PHE A 67 -12.51 -6.15 4.48
C PHE A 67 -13.40 -7.41 4.46
N ARG A 68 -13.34 -8.21 3.38
CA ARG A 68 -14.04 -9.51 3.30
C ARG A 68 -13.36 -10.59 4.15
N LEU A 69 -12.05 -10.48 4.37
CA LEU A 69 -11.30 -11.44 5.16
C LEU A 69 -11.66 -11.31 6.65
N SER A 70 -11.77 -12.47 7.31
CA SER A 70 -11.91 -12.54 8.76
C SER A 70 -10.54 -12.80 9.36
N TYR A 71 -10.07 -11.89 10.21
CA TYR A 71 -8.78 -12.02 10.87
C TYR A 71 -8.93 -12.71 12.23
N PRO A 72 -7.87 -13.38 12.73
CA PRO A 72 -7.89 -13.93 14.09
C PRO A 72 -8.06 -12.79 15.10
N GLY A 73 -9.19 -12.75 15.81
CA GLY A 73 -9.46 -11.77 16.87
C GLY A 73 -10.18 -10.49 16.44
N PHE A 74 -10.19 -10.13 15.15
CA PHE A 74 -10.87 -8.91 14.67
C PHE A 74 -11.41 -9.03 13.24
N ARG A 75 -12.33 -8.13 12.88
CA ARG A 75 -12.84 -7.94 11.52
C ARG A 75 -12.89 -6.46 11.21
N LEU A 76 -12.63 -6.11 9.96
CA LEU A 76 -12.78 -4.74 9.46
C LEU A 76 -14.21 -4.54 8.97
N ARG A 77 -14.84 -3.46 9.41
CA ARG A 77 -16.22 -3.11 9.05
C ARG A 77 -16.31 -1.65 8.65
N THR A 78 -17.19 -1.39 7.69
CA THR A 78 -17.65 -0.06 7.33
C THR A 78 -18.91 0.27 8.11
N LEU A 79 -18.93 1.42 8.77
CA LEU A 79 -20.04 1.87 9.61
C LEU A 79 -20.60 3.19 9.11
N GLU A 80 -21.92 3.30 9.00
CA GLU A 80 -22.67 4.53 8.77
C GLU A 80 -23.59 4.74 9.97
N ASP A 81 -23.44 5.86 10.67
CA ASP A 81 -24.17 6.17 11.92
C ASP A 81 -24.16 5.05 12.99
N GLY A 82 -23.09 4.24 12.98
CA GLY A 82 -22.90 3.11 13.91
C GLY A 82 -23.52 1.79 13.45
N HIS A 83 -24.19 1.76 12.30
CA HIS A 83 -24.71 0.56 11.66
C HIS A 83 -23.70 0.01 10.64
N GLU A 84 -23.59 -1.32 10.57
CA GLU A 84 -22.74 -1.97 9.58
C GLU A 84 -23.36 -1.83 8.18
N ILE A 85 -22.58 -1.26 7.26
CA ILE A 85 -22.94 -1.16 5.85
C ILE A 85 -21.97 -1.99 4.99
N PRO A 86 -22.40 -2.57 3.86
CA PRO A 86 -21.49 -3.22 2.94
C PRO A 86 -20.57 -2.18 2.27
N MET A 87 -19.32 -2.58 2.05
CA MET A 87 -18.32 -1.71 1.43
C MET A 87 -18.47 -1.70 -0.10
N GLY A 88 -18.98 -0.60 -0.65
CA GLY A 88 -19.10 -0.39 -2.08
C GLY A 88 -17.78 0.03 -2.75
N TYR A 89 -17.87 0.34 -4.05
CA TYR A 89 -16.72 0.79 -4.83
C TYR A 89 -16.19 2.13 -4.32
N THR A 90 -17.07 3.12 -4.15
CA THR A 90 -16.73 4.48 -3.75
C THR A 90 -16.04 4.52 -2.38
N GLU A 91 -16.52 3.72 -1.43
CA GLU A 91 -15.94 3.58 -0.10
C GLU A 91 -14.53 2.99 -0.20
N SER A 92 -14.38 1.93 -1.00
CA SER A 92 -13.09 1.28 -1.21
C SER A 92 -12.06 2.17 -1.90
N PHE A 93 -12.49 2.97 -2.86
CA PHE A 93 -11.64 3.94 -3.53
C PHE A 93 -11.20 5.05 -2.55
N LYS A 94 -12.12 5.62 -1.75
CA LYS A 94 -11.81 6.64 -0.74
C LYS A 94 -10.81 6.14 0.31
N VAL A 95 -10.99 4.90 0.77
CA VAL A 95 -10.09 4.26 1.73
C VAL A 95 -8.72 4.04 1.10
N MET A 96 -8.68 3.46 -0.09
CA MET A 96 -7.44 3.21 -0.82
C MET A 96 -6.67 4.50 -1.09
N TRP A 97 -7.36 5.54 -1.57
CA TRP A 97 -6.77 6.84 -1.86
C TRP A 97 -6.09 7.45 -0.62
N LEU A 98 -6.75 7.37 0.54
CA LEU A 98 -6.17 7.85 1.79
C LEU A 98 -4.89 7.07 2.17
N LEU A 99 -4.94 5.74 2.04
CA LEU A 99 -3.79 4.88 2.33
C LEU A 99 -2.63 5.20 1.40
N SER A 100 -2.89 5.22 0.08
CA SER A 100 -1.92 5.51 -0.97
C SER A 100 -1.23 6.86 -0.76
N TRP A 101 -2.01 7.94 -0.61
CA TRP A 101 -1.49 9.28 -0.42
C TRP A 101 -0.54 9.36 0.78
N ARG A 102 -0.95 8.81 1.92
CA ARG A 102 -0.13 8.85 3.14
C ARG A 102 1.13 7.99 3.02
N THR A 103 1.06 6.83 2.38
CA THR A 103 2.25 6.02 2.10
C THR A 103 3.21 6.76 1.17
N SER A 104 2.71 7.43 0.13
CA SER A 104 3.54 8.22 -0.79
C SER A 104 4.22 9.38 -0.07
N VAL A 105 3.50 10.12 0.79
CA VAL A 105 4.10 11.19 1.60
C VAL A 105 5.21 10.65 2.52
N LEU A 106 4.98 9.54 3.22
CA LEU A 106 6.01 8.95 4.07
C LEU A 106 7.22 8.44 3.27
N MET A 107 6.98 7.87 2.08
CA MET A 107 8.04 7.46 1.17
C MET A 107 8.88 8.64 0.69
N LEU A 108 8.24 9.74 0.30
CA LEU A 108 8.94 10.97 -0.09
C LEU A 108 9.78 11.52 1.06
N VAL A 109 9.25 11.52 2.28
CA VAL A 109 10.00 11.92 3.48
C VAL A 109 11.18 10.98 3.73
N ALA A 110 10.99 9.66 3.60
CA ALA A 110 12.07 8.68 3.77
C ALA A 110 13.17 8.88 2.71
N LEU A 111 12.79 9.04 1.45
CA LEU A 111 13.73 9.32 0.34
C LEU A 111 14.47 10.63 0.55
N LEU A 112 13.79 11.68 1.02
CA LEU A 112 14.43 12.96 1.36
C LEU A 112 15.46 12.78 2.47
N VAL A 113 15.13 12.04 3.53
CA VAL A 113 16.06 11.75 4.64
C VAL A 113 17.27 10.96 4.15
N VAL A 114 17.06 9.94 3.31
CA VAL A 114 18.15 9.15 2.71
C VAL A 114 19.02 10.03 1.81
N SER A 115 18.42 10.90 0.99
CA SER A 115 19.13 11.83 0.11
C SER A 115 19.97 12.82 0.91
N LEU A 116 19.42 13.40 1.99
CA LEU A 116 20.16 14.30 2.87
C LEU A 116 21.30 13.58 3.60
N ALA A 117 21.05 12.36 4.11
CA ALA A 117 22.08 11.54 4.75
C ALA A 117 23.20 11.15 3.77
N GLY A 118 22.86 10.79 2.52
CA GLY A 118 23.81 10.51 1.45
C GLY A 118 24.50 11.75 0.90
N GLY A 119 23.97 12.96 1.13
CA GLY A 119 24.68 14.22 0.88
C GLY A 119 25.69 14.56 1.97
N LEU A 120 25.42 14.16 3.22
CA LEU A 120 26.30 14.37 4.37
C LEU A 120 27.46 13.38 4.43
N VAL A 121 27.23 12.15 3.98
CA VAL A 121 28.28 11.16 3.77
C VAL A 121 28.61 11.22 2.28
N HIS A 122 29.76 11.78 1.87
CA HIS A 122 30.26 11.78 0.48
C HIS A 122 30.49 10.34 -0.06
N LEU A 123 29.47 9.49 -0.03
CA LEU A 123 29.47 8.14 -0.53
C LEU A 123 29.34 8.25 -2.04
N GLN A 124 30.41 7.86 -2.71
CA GLN A 124 30.49 7.55 -4.13
C GLN A 124 29.56 6.38 -4.48
N LEU A 125 28.25 6.52 -4.26
CA LEU A 125 27.24 5.54 -4.69
C LEU A 125 27.21 5.41 -6.22
N ALA A 126 27.72 6.42 -6.94
CA ALA A 126 27.91 6.41 -8.38
C ALA A 126 28.90 5.34 -8.89
N SER A 127 29.77 4.77 -8.03
CA SER A 127 30.70 3.69 -8.44
C SER A 127 30.22 2.28 -8.07
N LEU A 128 29.17 2.16 -7.26
CA LEU A 128 28.62 0.86 -6.80
C LEU A 128 27.29 0.51 -7.48
N VAL A 129 26.56 1.51 -7.96
CA VAL A 129 25.32 1.33 -8.71
C VAL A 129 25.65 1.56 -10.19
N PRO A 130 25.60 0.52 -11.05
CA PRO A 130 25.78 0.71 -12.48
C PRO A 130 24.80 1.78 -12.98
N SER A 131 25.28 2.63 -13.89
CA SER A 131 24.47 3.70 -14.46
C SER A 131 23.15 3.13 -14.99
N SER A 132 22.05 3.90 -14.93
CA SER A 132 20.73 3.47 -15.44
C SER A 132 20.77 2.99 -16.90
N THR A 133 21.81 3.40 -17.65
CA THR A 133 22.15 2.96 -18.99
C THR A 133 22.74 1.54 -19.08
N GLU A 134 23.45 1.05 -18.08
CA GLU A 134 24.19 -0.23 -18.12
C GLU A 134 23.40 -1.41 -17.55
N ALA A 135 22.54 -1.19 -16.56
CA ALA A 135 21.69 -2.24 -15.98
C ALA A 135 20.31 -1.72 -15.54
N PRO A 136 19.48 -1.23 -16.49
CA PRO A 136 18.18 -0.62 -16.19
C PRO A 136 17.24 -1.56 -15.41
N PHE A 137 17.35 -2.87 -15.64
CA PHE A 137 16.55 -3.86 -14.92
C PHE A 137 16.95 -3.99 -13.45
N LEU A 138 18.24 -4.07 -13.12
CA LEU A 138 18.70 -4.18 -11.73
C LEU A 138 18.43 -2.90 -10.93
N ASN A 139 18.52 -1.74 -11.59
CA ASN A 139 18.30 -0.46 -10.94
C ASN A 139 16.80 -0.24 -10.63
N GLU A 140 15.91 -0.54 -11.57
CA GLU A 140 14.46 -0.40 -11.34
C GLU A 140 13.84 -1.52 -10.52
N VAL A 141 14.28 -2.78 -10.68
CA VAL A 141 13.85 -3.86 -9.80
C VAL A 141 14.39 -3.63 -8.39
N GLY A 142 15.63 -3.15 -8.25
CA GLY A 142 16.19 -2.74 -6.97
C GLY A 142 15.41 -1.60 -6.32
N LEU A 143 15.04 -0.58 -7.10
CA LEU A 143 14.21 0.53 -6.64
C LEU A 143 12.80 0.06 -6.26
N SER A 144 12.14 -0.76 -7.07
CA SER A 144 10.82 -1.33 -6.78
C SER A 144 10.86 -2.22 -5.53
N ILE A 145 11.89 -3.04 -5.35
CA ILE A 145 12.07 -3.84 -4.13
C ILE A 145 12.26 -2.93 -2.90
N PHE A 146 13.08 -1.89 -3.03
CA PHE A 146 13.29 -0.93 -1.95
C PHE A 146 12.00 -0.16 -1.61
N GLU A 147 11.29 0.33 -2.61
CA GLU A 147 10.03 1.06 -2.44
C GLU A 147 8.95 0.18 -1.84
N ASN A 148 8.80 -1.05 -2.33
CA ASN A 148 7.83 -2.02 -1.81
C ASN A 148 8.20 -2.50 -0.41
N GLY A 149 9.49 -2.69 -0.13
CA GLY A 149 10.01 -3.00 1.20
C GLY A 149 9.73 -1.87 2.19
N ALA A 150 10.08 -0.63 1.82
CA ALA A 150 9.81 0.55 2.62
C ALA A 150 8.30 0.76 2.83
N ALA A 151 7.47 0.58 1.79
CA ALA A 151 6.02 0.63 1.90
C ALA A 151 5.46 -0.39 2.91
N LEU A 152 6.07 -1.59 3.00
CA LEU A 152 5.72 -2.60 4.00
C LEU A 152 5.91 -2.11 5.43
N PHE A 153 7.01 -1.40 5.70
CA PHE A 153 7.34 -0.87 7.02
C PHE A 153 6.58 0.42 7.35
N LEU A 154 6.26 1.23 6.35
CA LEU A 154 5.56 2.50 6.51
C LEU A 154 4.04 2.34 6.58
N MET A 155 3.44 1.38 5.86
CA MET A 155 2.00 1.15 5.85
C MET A 155 1.39 0.97 7.26
N PRO A 156 1.99 0.19 8.19
CA PRO A 156 1.47 0.03 9.56
C PRO A 156 1.32 1.35 10.32
N LEU A 157 2.15 2.36 10.01
CA LEU A 157 2.07 3.71 10.60
C LEU A 157 0.92 4.53 10.01
N VAL A 158 0.55 4.23 8.77
CA VAL A 158 -0.54 4.91 8.04
C VAL A 158 -1.91 4.32 8.38
N MET A 159 -1.98 3.02 8.67
CA MET A 159 -3.24 2.31 8.94
C MET A 159 -4.13 2.92 10.02
N PRO A 160 -3.61 3.42 11.16
CA PRO A 160 -4.42 4.16 12.14
C PRO A 160 -5.20 5.33 11.52
N GLY A 161 -4.64 5.97 10.49
CA GLY A 161 -5.28 7.03 9.74
C GLY A 161 -6.58 6.64 9.06
N MET A 162 -6.68 5.39 8.60
CA MET A 162 -7.90 4.84 8.01
C MET A 162 -9.01 4.68 9.06
N PHE A 163 -8.65 4.26 10.27
CA PHE A 163 -9.60 4.03 11.37
C PHE A 163 -10.04 5.33 12.06
N ASN A 164 -9.16 6.31 12.16
CA ASN A 164 -9.44 7.58 12.82
C ASN A 164 -10.22 8.57 11.92
N LYS A 165 -10.30 8.32 10.61
CA LYS A 165 -10.98 9.23 9.67
C LYS A 165 -12.47 8.90 9.57
N LYS A 166 -13.31 9.92 9.74
CA LYS A 166 -14.71 9.90 9.29
C LYS A 166 -14.74 10.33 7.81
N TYR A 167 -15.19 9.43 6.95
CA TYR A 167 -15.45 9.73 5.55
C TYR A 167 -16.88 10.30 5.43
N GLN A 168 -17.16 11.05 4.37
CA GLN A 168 -18.53 11.47 4.09
C GLN A 168 -19.40 10.22 3.85
N GLY A 169 -20.33 9.96 4.77
CA GLY A 169 -21.25 8.82 4.76
C GLY A 169 -20.78 7.54 5.44
N PHE A 170 -19.51 7.43 5.86
CA PHE A 170 -19.06 6.20 6.54
C PHE A 170 -17.78 6.39 7.37
N ARG A 171 -17.47 5.40 8.21
CA ARG A 171 -16.17 5.24 8.87
C ARG A 171 -15.71 3.80 8.82
N VAL A 172 -14.41 3.59 8.92
CA VAL A 172 -13.82 2.26 9.01
C VAL A 172 -13.53 1.95 10.48
N ALA A 173 -13.95 0.78 10.93
CA ALA A 173 -13.66 0.31 12.29
C ALA A 173 -13.13 -1.12 12.27
N ALA A 174 -12.20 -1.41 13.17
CA ALA A 174 -11.88 -2.78 13.55
C ALA A 174 -12.82 -3.18 14.70
N VAL A 175 -13.51 -4.30 14.54
CA VAL A 175 -14.44 -4.85 15.52
C VAL A 175 -13.91 -6.21 15.98
N ARG A 176 -13.90 -6.49 17.29
CA ARG A 176 -13.49 -7.82 17.77
C ARG A 176 -14.39 -8.90 17.17
N ALA A 177 -13.77 -9.94 16.63
CA ALA A 177 -14.51 -11.13 16.23
C ALA A 177 -15.04 -11.80 17.51
N LYS A 178 -16.37 -12.04 17.60
CA LYS A 178 -16.90 -12.88 18.67
C LYS A 178 -16.23 -14.25 18.55
N SER A 179 -15.51 -14.68 19.58
CA SER A 179 -15.06 -16.06 19.69
C SER A 179 -16.29 -16.93 19.55
N ARG A 180 -16.37 -17.76 18.51
CA ARG A 180 -17.33 -18.86 18.50
C ARG A 180 -16.97 -19.70 19.72
N LYS A 181 -17.84 -19.68 20.74
CA LYS A 181 -17.88 -20.75 21.73
C LYS A 181 -18.39 -22.00 21.03
#